data_AF-A0AAD7HC60-F1
#
_entry.id   AF-A0AAD7HC60-F1
#
_cell.length_a   1.000
_cell.length_b   1.000
_cell.length_c   1.000
_cell.angle_alpha   90.00
_cell.angle_beta   90.00
_cell.angle_gamma   90.00
#
_symmetry.space_group_name_H-M   'P 1'
#
loop_
_entity.id
_entity.type
_entity.pdbx_description
1 polymer ?
#
loop_
_entity_poly.entity_id
_entity_poly.type
_entity_poly.pdbx_seq_one_letter_code
_entity_poly.pdbx_strand_id
1 'polypeptide(L)'
;MNDIWSSRTIQKLKGPDKKPFLQRPTGEARFLFGLAVDGYNPFHNKTAKQVVTSTGFWIILYNLPPHLRYLLENMCYIGSAPGPTGPTIGRLNSFI
;
A
#
# COMPACT_ATOMS: atom_id res chain seq x y z
N MET A 1 13.61 -17.75 -3.08
CA MET A 1 13.01 -16.47 -2.67
C MET A 1 11.53 -16.54 -3.01
N ASN A 2 10.65 -16.58 -2.00
CA ASN A 2 9.19 -16.72 -2.23
C ASN A 2 8.57 -15.32 -2.31
N ASP A 3 8.12 -14.98 -3.51
CA ASP A 3 7.41 -13.73 -3.79
C ASP A 3 5.90 -13.92 -3.58
N ILE A 4 5.13 -12.83 -3.46
CA ILE A 4 3.66 -12.87 -3.34
C ILE A 4 3.01 -13.60 -4.53
N TRP A 5 3.65 -13.57 -5.70
CA TRP A 5 3.21 -14.30 -6.90
C TRP A 5 3.25 -15.82 -6.75
N SER A 6 4.06 -16.33 -5.81
CA SER A 6 4.08 -17.76 -5.45
C SER A 6 2.91 -18.15 -4.54
N SER A 7 2.14 -17.18 -4.03
CA SER A 7 0.99 -17.45 -3.16
C SER A 7 -0.13 -18.17 -3.91
N ARG A 8 -0.61 -19.27 -3.33
CA ARG A 8 -1.75 -20.02 -3.86
C ARG A 8 -3.02 -19.18 -3.92
N THR A 9 -3.19 -18.24 -2.99
CA THR A 9 -4.33 -17.32 -2.95
C THR A 9 -4.33 -16.41 -4.18
N ILE A 10 -3.16 -15.85 -4.53
CA ILE A 10 -3.00 -14.97 -5.70
C ILE A 10 -3.19 -15.74 -7.01
N GLN A 11 -2.58 -16.93 -7.12
CA GLN A 11 -2.69 -17.78 -8.31
C GLN A 11 -4.13 -18.27 -8.56
N LYS A 12 -4.91 -18.47 -7.49
CA LYS A 12 -6.31 -18.94 -7.56
C LYS A 12 -7.33 -17.80 -7.54
N LEU A 13 -6.90 -16.54 -7.44
CA LEU A 13 -7.81 -15.41 -7.52
C LEU A 13 -8.56 -15.47 -8.86
N LYS A 14 -9.89 -15.48 -8.83
CA LYS A 14 -10.73 -15.59 -10.01
C LYS A 14 -11.38 -14.25 -10.35
N GLY A 15 -11.46 -13.96 -11.65
CA GLY A 15 -12.25 -12.85 -12.15
C GLY A 15 -13.75 -13.18 -12.22
N PRO A 16 -14.58 -12.22 -12.66
CA PRO A 16 -16.01 -12.43 -12.90
C PRO A 16 -16.31 -13.58 -13.88
N ASP A 17 -15.38 -13.88 -14.78
CA ASP A 17 -15.41 -14.98 -15.76
C ASP A 17 -15.08 -16.36 -15.16
N LYS A 18 -14.84 -16.43 -13.84
CA LYS A 18 -14.42 -17.63 -13.09
C LYS A 18 -13.05 -18.19 -13.50
N LYS A 19 -12.28 -17.48 -14.33
CA LYS A 19 -10.91 -17.83 -14.72
C LYS A 19 -9.88 -17.13 -13.83
N PRO A 20 -8.62 -17.59 -13.77
CA PRO A 20 -7.58 -16.90 -13.02
C PRO A 20 -7.48 -15.42 -13.41
N PHE A 21 -7.67 -14.53 -12.45
CA PHE A 21 -7.70 -13.09 -12.69
C PHE A 21 -6.37 -12.60 -13.26
N LEU A 22 -5.23 -13.06 -12.75
CA LEU A 22 -3.93 -12.53 -13.18
C LEU A 22 -3.39 -13.19 -14.47
N GLN A 23 -4.17 -14.04 -15.15
CA GLN A 23 -3.92 -14.33 -16.56
C GLN A 23 -4.19 -13.05 -17.35
N ARG A 24 -3.21 -12.60 -18.13
CA ARG A 24 -3.27 -11.37 -18.92
C ARG A 24 -3.84 -11.67 -20.31
N PRO A 25 -5.14 -11.45 -20.58
CA PRO A 25 -5.64 -11.55 -21.94
C PRO A 25 -5.07 -10.43 -22.81
N THR A 26 -4.99 -10.68 -24.12
CA THR A 26 -4.50 -9.69 -25.08
C THR A 26 -5.39 -8.44 -25.04
N GLY A 27 -4.77 -7.27 -24.90
CA GLY A 27 -5.48 -5.98 -24.87
C GLY A 27 -5.95 -5.51 -23.49
N GLU A 28 -5.70 -6.27 -22.42
CA GLU A 28 -6.07 -5.88 -21.05
C GLU A 28 -4.83 -5.88 -20.14
N ALA A 29 -4.72 -4.87 -19.27
CA ALA A 29 -3.75 -4.87 -18.18
C ALA A 29 -4.45 -5.19 -16.86
N ARG A 30 -3.86 -6.11 -16.10
CA ARG A 30 -4.35 -6.50 -14.78
C ARG A 30 -3.27 -6.27 -13.74
N PHE A 31 -3.61 -5.54 -12.70
CA PHE A 31 -2.67 -5.09 -11.69
C PHE A 31 -3.01 -5.66 -10.32
N LEU A 32 -1.97 -6.04 -9.59
CA LEU A 32 -2.06 -6.39 -8.18
C LEU A 32 -1.46 -5.24 -7.37
N PHE A 33 -2.30 -4.59 -6.58
CA PHE A 33 -1.89 -3.53 -5.67
C PHE A 33 -1.83 -4.04 -4.23
N GLY A 34 -0.80 -3.62 -3.51
CA GLY A 34 -0.69 -3.77 -2.07
C GLY A 34 -0.97 -2.46 -1.37
N LEU A 35 -1.63 -2.54 -0.21
CA LEU A 35 -1.68 -1.43 0.74
C LEU A 35 -0.55 -1.62 1.75
N ALA A 36 0.38 -0.67 1.81
CA ALA A 36 1.38 -0.56 2.85
C ALA A 36 0.93 0.52 3.85
N VAL A 37 1.03 0.21 5.13
CA VAL A 37 0.59 1.08 6.23
C VAL A 37 1.68 1.08 7.28
N ASP A 38 2.16 2.27 7.66
CA ASP A 38 3.21 2.39 8.66
C ASP A 38 3.06 3.65 9.52
N GLY A 39 3.46 3.53 10.78
CA GLY A 39 3.43 4.60 11.76
C GLY A 39 4.76 5.36 11.79
N TYR A 40 4.71 6.69 11.68
CA TYR A 40 5.87 7.56 11.74
C TYR A 40 5.64 8.75 12.68
N ASN A 41 6.72 9.34 13.18
CA ASN A 41 6.66 10.60 13.91
C ASN A 41 6.81 11.77 12.92
N PRO A 42 5.77 12.59 12.68
CA PRO A 42 5.81 13.67 11.68
C PRO A 42 6.79 14.79 12.04
N PHE A 43 7.23 14.88 13.30
CA PHE A 43 8.17 15.92 13.75
C PHE A 43 9.63 15.48 13.72
N HIS A 44 9.91 14.28 13.19
CA HIS A 44 11.18 13.57 13.29
C HIS A 44 11.52 13.21 14.76
N ASN A 45 12.36 12.19 14.98
CA ASN A 45 12.78 11.73 16.32
C ASN A 45 13.74 12.72 17.03
N LYS A 46 13.44 14.03 17.01
CA LYS A 46 14.32 15.09 17.50
C LYS A 46 14.16 15.39 18.99
N THR A 47 13.17 14.82 19.67
CA THR A 47 12.94 15.12 21.09
C THR A 47 12.55 13.88 21.87
N ALA A 48 13.37 13.50 22.85
CA ALA A 48 12.97 12.53 23.85
C ALA A 48 11.69 13.03 24.56
N LYS A 49 10.67 12.17 24.67
CA LYS A 49 9.42 12.32 25.45
C LYS A 49 8.13 12.80 24.74
N GLN A 50 8.10 13.07 23.44
CA GLN A 50 6.84 13.32 22.71
C GLN A 50 6.42 12.06 21.93
N VAL A 51 5.35 11.40 22.35
CA VAL A 51 4.76 10.23 21.67
C VAL A 51 3.70 10.74 20.68
N VAL A 52 4.15 11.31 19.58
CA VAL A 52 3.28 11.67 18.45
C VAL A 52 3.50 10.66 17.33
N THR A 53 2.43 9.98 16.94
CA THR A 53 2.42 9.04 15.82
C THR A 53 1.41 9.51 14.79
N SER A 54 1.77 9.45 13.52
CA SER A 54 0.86 9.49 12.38
C SER A 54 1.02 8.20 11.59
N THR A 55 -0.06 7.72 11.00
CA THR A 55 -0.05 6.52 10.17
C THR A 55 -0.15 6.93 8.71
N GLY A 56 0.85 6.60 7.90
CA GLY A 56 0.79 6.81 6.45
C GLY A 56 0.21 5.59 5.73
N PHE A 57 -0.36 5.85 4.55
CA PHE A 57 -0.92 4.85 3.66
C PHE A 57 -0.27 4.99 2.28
N TRP A 58 0.22 3.87 1.76
CA TRP A 58 0.86 3.79 0.43
C TRP A 58 0.28 2.65 -0.39
N ILE A 59 0.17 2.87 -1.69
CA ILE A 59 -0.14 1.84 -2.67
C ILE A 59 1.17 1.37 -3.33
N ILE A 60 1.34 0.05 -3.37
CA ILE A 60 2.49 -0.64 -3.96
C ILE A 60 2.02 -1.44 -5.18
N LEU A 61 2.68 -1.30 -6.32
CA LEU A 61 2.38 -2.11 -7.51
C LEU A 61 3.22 -3.39 -7.52
N TYR A 62 2.58 -4.54 -7.27
CA TYR A 62 3.28 -5.84 -7.22
C TYR A 62 3.69 -6.39 -8.58
N ASN A 63 3.19 -5.82 -9.67
CA ASN A 63 3.61 -6.18 -11.04
C ASN A 63 5.05 -5.75 -11.35
N LEU A 64 5.64 -4.87 -10.56
CA LEU A 64 7.07 -4.55 -10.66
C LEU A 64 7.93 -5.71 -10.10
N PRO A 65 9.16 -5.89 -10.62
CA PRO A 65 10.17 -6.74 -10.00
C PRO A 65 10.33 -6.42 -8.50
N PRO A 66 10.55 -7.42 -7.61
CA PRO A 66 10.58 -7.21 -6.16
C PRO A 66 11.49 -6.07 -5.69
N HIS A 67 12.67 -5.92 -6.31
CA HIS A 67 13.65 -4.92 -5.94
C HIS A 67 13.27 -3.48 -6.35
N LEU A 68 12.22 -3.29 -7.15
CA LEU A 68 11.74 -1.96 -7.57
C LEU A 68 10.52 -1.47 -6.77
N ARG A 69 9.77 -2.38 -6.12
CA ARG A 69 8.44 -2.08 -5.55
C ARG A 69 8.43 -1.02 -4.46
N TYR A 70 9.50 -0.97 -3.66
CA TYR A 70 9.60 -0.09 -2.48
C TYR A 70 10.59 1.06 -2.70
N LEU A 71 11.01 1.30 -3.94
CA LEU A 71 11.70 2.53 -4.29
C LEU A 71 10.68 3.69 -4.21
N LEU A 72 11.12 4.84 -3.72
CA LEU A 72 10.24 5.99 -3.45
C LEU A 72 9.47 6.42 -4.71
N GLU A 73 10.10 6.35 -5.88
CA GLU A 73 9.48 6.66 -7.18
C GLU A 73 8.38 5.69 -7.61
N ASN A 74 8.31 4.49 -7.02
CA ASN A 74 7.35 3.45 -7.37
C ASN A 74 6.25 3.26 -6.30
N MET A 75 6.32 4.01 -5.21
CA MET A 75 5.32 4.03 -4.14
C MET A 75 4.37 5.21 -4.33
N CYS A 76 3.06 4.95 -4.32
CA CYS A 76 2.07 6.02 -4.36
C CYS A 76 1.56 6.31 -2.95
N TYR A 77 1.88 7.48 -2.41
CA TYR A 77 1.29 7.94 -1.15
C TYR A 77 -0.16 8.36 -1.36
N ILE A 78 -1.08 7.82 -0.56
CA ILE A 78 -2.52 8.09 -0.70
C ILE A 78 -3.13 8.83 0.49
N GLY A 79 -2.35 9.05 1.55
CA GLY A 79 -2.76 9.86 2.68
C GLY A 79 -2.18 9.40 4.01
N SER A 80 -2.59 10.06 5.09
CA SER A 80 -2.21 9.71 6.46
C SER A 80 -3.33 9.99 7.45
N ALA A 81 -3.35 9.23 8.54
CA ALA A 81 -4.19 9.49 9.70
C ALA A 81 -3.34 10.00 10.88
N PRO A 82 -3.79 11.00 11.63
CA PRO A 82 -3.16 11.39 12.90
C PRO A 82 -3.48 10.36 14.00
N GLY A 83 -2.54 10.11 14.92
CA GLY A 83 -2.77 9.32 16.15
C GLY A 83 -3.03 10.22 17.37
N PRO A 84 -3.18 9.66 18.60
CA PRO A 84 -3.99 8.50 19.00
C PRO A 84 -5.44 8.88 19.38
N THR A 85 -5.82 10.15 19.31
CA THR A 85 -7.15 10.65 19.67
C THR A 85 -8.23 10.40 18.61
N GLY A 86 -7.88 9.66 17.55
CA GLY A 86 -8.76 9.32 16.44
C GLY A 86 -9.10 10.53 15.56
N PRO A 87 -9.12 10.38 14.22
CA PRO A 87 -9.63 11.44 13.38
C PRO A 87 -11.12 11.63 13.67
N THR A 88 -11.55 12.85 14.02
CA THR A 88 -12.95 13.24 13.78
C THR A 88 -13.17 13.05 12.28
N ILE A 89 -14.25 12.35 11.90
CA ILE A 89 -14.51 11.72 10.58
C ILE A 89 -14.09 12.56 9.33
N GLY A 90 -14.00 13.88 9.43
CA GLY A 90 -13.57 14.80 8.37
C GLY A 90 -12.06 15.06 8.20
N ARG A 91 -11.13 14.28 8.76
CA ARG A 91 -9.66 14.54 8.64
C ARG A 91 -8.82 13.48 7.92
N LEU A 92 -9.46 12.50 7.28
CA LEU A 92 -8.76 11.69 6.28
C LEU A 92 -8.57 12.56 5.04
N ASN A 93 -7.33 12.93 4.72
CA ASN A 93 -6.90 13.93 3.73
C ASN A 93 -7.11 15.41 4.11
N SER A 94 -6.09 16.03 4.71
CA SER A 94 -5.97 17.50 4.81
C SER A 94 -5.05 18.12 3.74
N PHE A 95 -4.64 17.36 2.71
CA PHE A 95 -3.63 17.81 1.74
C PHE A 95 -3.90 17.38 0.29
N ILE A 96 -5.17 17.27 -0.11
CA ILE A 96 -5.52 17.42 -1.53
C ILE A 96 -6.15 18.80 -1.69
#